data_AF-A0A1I6CX25-F1
#
_entry.id   AF-A0A1I6CX25-F1
#
_cell.length_a   1.000
_cell.length_b   1.000
_cell.length_c   1.000
_cell.angle_alpha   90.00
_cell.angle_beta   90.00
_cell.angle_gamma   90.00
#
_symmetry.space_group_name_H-M   'P 1'
#
loop_
_entity.id
_entity.type
_entity.pdbx_description
1 polymer ?
#
loop_
_entity_poly.entity_id
_entity_poly.type
_entity_poly.pdbx_seq_one_letter_code
_entity_poly.pdbx_strand_id
1 'polypeptide(L)'
;MTHSRLLAGTALSLLALAPLTAQAATCTSLGTDIACLAPGSGPVSSGTDAVQVIVAIGASIESDDEDVPAVALTGDAVSVVNSGTITQTNTSNGGHAILGEGDIVTIVNDGTISSGDRGIEMDGGSDLTVLNAAGATISARRQAIRAGTDSPNAFVSNAGTITSTEGRALQLRSFGASVFNTGEIIGGEEVIEARGDFYLENSGTIRLIDDSIEDEDAVQFAGGEVQNFGQIIGSDDGIDVDEGLIVNHAGGLIKSTAPDANDNGGIDIDEVYDDGVSALRAPTSLTIINDGTIEGPKAINTDPAAVSSLFVTNRGILNGRGGTAIALAAGMGDSSLELDGGSEVYGDVIFGGGDDELGIMTITSGLLGTGIFDGGTGSNTLSFGAGLAAFESARLSGNRLELSFLSGGDLLSGTFLNFGTVVIGGARYTASEAAALIAAAPVPLPAGLPLLLAGLGGFGLLRRWR
;
A
#
# COMPACT_ATOMS: atom_id res chain seq x y z
N MET A 1 3.51 80.69 70.41
CA MET A 1 2.89 80.31 69.13
C MET A 1 3.46 78.97 68.71
N THR A 2 2.58 78.04 68.34
CA THR A 2 2.78 76.88 67.42
C THR A 2 3.80 75.79 67.79
N HIS A 3 3.59 74.48 67.65
CA HIS A 3 2.49 73.63 67.16
C HIS A 3 2.80 72.17 67.58
N SER A 4 1.76 71.40 67.90
CA SER A 4 1.78 69.94 68.03
C SER A 4 2.07 69.24 66.69
N ARG A 5 2.76 68.10 66.70
CA ARG A 5 2.62 67.05 65.68
C ARG A 5 2.71 65.66 66.32
N LEU A 6 1.56 64.97 66.36
CA LEU A 6 1.47 63.51 66.44
C LEU A 6 1.79 62.92 65.06
N LEU A 7 2.53 61.82 65.02
CA LEU A 7 2.66 60.91 63.88
C LEU A 7 2.10 59.56 64.31
N ALA A 8 0.95 59.20 63.73
CA ALA A 8 0.33 57.89 63.86
C ALA A 8 0.85 56.97 62.75
N GLY A 9 1.26 55.75 63.13
CA GLY A 9 1.67 54.70 62.22
C GLY A 9 0.47 53.99 61.60
N THR A 10 0.61 53.62 60.33
CA THR A 10 -0.26 52.65 59.65
C THR A 10 0.61 51.49 59.17
N ALA A 11 0.45 50.35 59.83
CA ALA A 11 1.01 49.08 59.38
C ALA A 11 0.10 48.51 58.27
N LEU A 12 0.68 48.29 57.09
CA LEU A 12 0.01 47.69 55.95
C LEU A 12 0.22 46.16 56.03
N SER A 13 -0.81 45.44 56.46
CA SER A 13 -0.82 43.98 56.49
C SER A 13 -0.97 43.43 55.08
N LEU A 14 0.11 42.86 54.54
CA LEU A 14 0.12 42.14 53.27
C LEU A 14 -0.54 40.77 53.49
N LEU A 15 -1.77 40.60 53.01
CA LEU A 15 -2.46 39.30 53.00
C LEU A 15 -1.85 38.45 51.89
N ALA A 16 -1.07 37.43 52.26
CA ALA A 16 -0.57 36.43 51.32
C ALA A 16 -1.74 35.56 50.83
N LEU A 17 -2.23 35.82 49.61
CA LEU A 17 -3.07 34.90 48.87
C LEU A 17 -2.20 33.73 48.42
N ALA A 18 -2.29 32.60 49.14
CA ALA A 18 -1.76 31.34 48.63
C ALA A 18 -2.52 30.98 47.34
N PRO A 19 -1.84 30.56 46.26
CA PRO A 19 -2.53 30.06 45.08
C PRO A 19 -3.30 28.79 45.49
N LEU A 20 -4.62 28.85 45.38
CA LEU A 20 -5.46 27.65 45.38
C LEU A 20 -5.03 26.84 44.15
N THR A 21 -4.40 25.69 44.37
CA THR A 21 -4.22 24.68 43.32
C THR A 21 -5.61 24.31 42.82
N ALA A 22 -5.93 24.68 41.58
CA ALA A 22 -7.16 24.21 40.93
C ALA A 22 -7.11 22.68 40.96
N GLN A 23 -8.08 22.06 41.62
CA GLN A 23 -8.22 20.61 41.62
C GLN A 23 -8.52 20.21 40.17
N ALA A 24 -7.77 19.25 39.64
CA ALA A 24 -8.04 18.65 38.33
C ALA A 24 -9.53 18.31 38.24
N ALA A 25 -10.16 18.57 37.09
CA ALA A 25 -11.52 18.10 36.87
C ALA A 25 -11.53 16.58 37.04
N THR A 26 -12.63 15.98 37.44
CA THR A 26 -12.70 14.52 37.59
C THR A 26 -13.83 14.00 36.75
N CYS A 27 -13.55 13.00 35.92
CA CYS A 27 -14.59 12.26 35.23
C CYS A 27 -15.55 11.65 36.25
N THR A 28 -16.83 11.57 35.90
CA THR A 28 -17.88 11.09 36.79
C THR A 28 -18.43 9.76 36.30
N SER A 29 -18.44 8.74 37.17
CA SER A 29 -19.08 7.47 36.88
C SER A 29 -20.61 7.57 36.99
N LEU A 30 -21.31 7.06 35.98
CA LEU A 30 -22.76 7.03 35.83
C LEU A 30 -23.18 5.60 35.44
N GLY A 31 -23.19 4.69 36.41
CA GLY A 31 -23.40 3.27 36.13
C GLY A 31 -22.17 2.65 35.48
N THR A 32 -22.32 2.11 34.28
CA THR A 32 -21.22 1.58 33.44
C THR A 32 -20.51 2.67 32.65
N ASP A 33 -21.04 3.90 32.64
CA ASP A 33 -20.46 5.00 31.87
C ASP A 33 -19.53 5.85 32.75
N ILE A 34 -18.45 6.37 32.17
CA ILE A 34 -17.54 7.32 32.80
C ILE A 34 -17.51 8.57 31.92
N ALA A 35 -18.12 9.66 32.39
CA ALA A 35 -18.26 10.89 31.62
C ALA A 35 -17.23 11.95 32.04
N CYS A 36 -16.41 12.40 31.09
CA CYS A 36 -15.45 13.48 31.23
C CYS A 36 -15.97 14.70 30.48
N LEU A 37 -16.39 15.73 31.23
CA LEU A 37 -17.10 16.91 30.67
C LEU A 37 -16.30 18.22 30.80
N ALA A 38 -15.11 18.17 31.37
CA ALA A 38 -14.28 19.33 31.63
C ALA A 38 -12.80 19.02 31.32
N PRO A 39 -12.00 20.04 30.99
CA PRO A 39 -10.57 19.86 30.72
C PRO A 39 -9.79 19.53 31.99
N GLY A 40 -8.64 18.88 31.80
CA GLY A 40 -7.69 18.53 32.83
C GLY A 40 -8.21 17.43 33.75
N SER A 41 -8.91 16.44 33.21
CA SER A 41 -9.27 15.25 34.00
C SER A 41 -8.06 14.34 34.18
N GLY A 42 -7.90 13.80 35.39
CA GLY A 42 -6.88 12.78 35.64
C GLY A 42 -7.19 11.44 34.97
N PRO A 43 -6.25 10.48 35.02
CA PRO A 43 -6.39 9.17 34.40
C PRO A 43 -7.65 8.40 34.80
N VAL A 44 -8.19 7.62 33.87
CA VAL A 44 -9.37 6.76 34.06
C VAL A 44 -8.96 5.30 33.92
N SER A 45 -9.29 4.48 34.92
CA SER A 45 -9.07 3.03 34.87
C SER A 45 -10.31 2.25 35.28
N SER A 46 -10.66 1.18 34.56
CA SER A 46 -11.73 0.26 34.95
C SER A 46 -11.50 -1.15 34.43
N GLY A 47 -11.75 -2.16 35.27
CA GLY A 47 -11.77 -3.58 34.87
C GLY A 47 -13.17 -4.18 34.86
N THR A 48 -14.20 -3.36 34.67
CA THR A 48 -15.59 -3.84 34.57
C THR A 48 -15.98 -3.99 33.11
N ASP A 49 -16.68 -5.07 32.78
CA ASP A 49 -17.21 -5.29 31.44
C ASP A 49 -18.25 -4.22 31.06
N ALA A 50 -18.41 -4.01 29.76
CA ALA A 50 -19.38 -3.09 29.16
C ALA A 50 -19.23 -1.63 29.63
N VAL A 51 -18.04 -1.24 30.08
CA VAL A 51 -17.74 0.15 30.46
C VAL A 51 -17.60 1.03 29.23
N GLN A 52 -18.18 2.22 29.29
CA GLN A 52 -18.00 3.25 28.29
C GLN A 52 -17.36 4.50 28.88
N VAL A 53 -16.22 4.95 28.35
CA VAL A 53 -15.60 6.23 28.68
C VAL A 53 -16.02 7.26 27.62
N ILE A 54 -16.63 8.37 28.03
CA ILE A 54 -17.10 9.45 27.14
C ILE A 54 -16.31 10.71 27.43
N VAL A 55 -15.57 11.21 26.45
CA VAL A 55 -14.83 12.48 26.54
C VAL A 55 -15.50 13.51 25.65
N ALA A 56 -16.18 14.48 26.26
CA ALA A 56 -16.92 15.50 25.54
C ALA A 56 -16.01 16.51 24.84
N ILE A 57 -16.56 17.25 23.88
CA ILE A 57 -15.89 18.39 23.24
C ILE A 57 -15.40 19.37 24.32
N GLY A 58 -14.11 19.72 24.25
CA GLY A 58 -13.46 20.62 25.21
C GLY A 58 -13.13 19.99 26.56
N ALA A 59 -13.46 18.72 26.78
CA ALA A 59 -12.94 17.93 27.89
C ALA A 59 -11.58 17.32 27.53
N SER A 60 -10.77 17.02 28.54
CA SER A 60 -9.54 16.26 28.36
C SER A 60 -9.30 15.27 29.49
N ILE A 61 -8.64 14.15 29.15
CA ILE A 61 -8.04 13.21 30.09
C ILE A 61 -6.54 13.25 29.85
N GLU A 62 -5.76 13.50 30.90
CA GLU A 62 -4.33 13.72 30.81
C GLU A 62 -3.57 12.79 31.78
N SER A 63 -2.46 12.25 31.30
CA SER A 63 -1.46 11.57 32.09
C SER A 63 -0.05 12.02 31.67
N ASP A 64 0.89 11.99 32.60
CA ASP A 64 2.32 12.23 32.42
C ASP A 64 3.19 11.14 33.07
N ASP A 65 2.55 10.12 33.65
CA ASP A 65 3.19 8.99 34.31
C ASP A 65 3.35 7.83 33.32
N GLU A 66 4.55 7.24 33.25
CA GLU A 66 4.86 6.13 32.35
C GLU A 66 4.11 4.84 32.70
N ASP A 67 3.71 4.69 33.97
CA ASP A 67 3.02 3.49 34.45
C ASP A 67 1.48 3.65 34.46
N VAL A 68 0.97 4.83 34.12
CA VAL A 68 -0.47 5.15 34.20
C VAL A 68 -0.97 5.67 32.87
N PRO A 69 -1.62 4.84 32.03
CA PRO A 69 -2.28 5.31 30.83
C PRO A 69 -3.32 6.38 31.12
N ALA A 70 -3.58 7.30 30.19
CA ALA A 70 -4.66 8.26 30.37
C ALA A 70 -6.03 7.54 30.48
N VAL A 71 -6.23 6.49 29.69
CA VAL A 71 -7.37 5.56 29.83
C VAL A 71 -6.87 4.11 29.84
N ALA A 72 -7.26 3.32 30.84
CA ALA A 72 -6.98 1.89 30.94
C ALA A 72 -8.27 1.08 31.16
N LEU A 73 -8.62 0.19 30.24
CA LEU A 73 -9.83 -0.63 30.31
C LEU A 73 -9.47 -2.10 30.16
N THR A 74 -9.73 -2.92 31.19
CA THR A 74 -9.31 -4.34 31.24
C THR A 74 -10.48 -5.32 31.35
N GLY A 75 -11.69 -4.86 31.02
CA GLY A 75 -12.90 -5.69 30.98
C GLY A 75 -13.33 -5.97 29.55
N ASP A 76 -14.30 -6.85 29.36
CA ASP A 76 -14.81 -7.19 28.03
C ASP A 76 -15.85 -6.17 27.55
N ALA A 77 -16.03 -6.04 26.24
CA ALA A 77 -17.02 -5.18 25.59
C ALA A 77 -16.93 -3.70 26.02
N VAL A 78 -15.71 -3.20 26.24
CA VAL A 78 -15.45 -1.84 26.67
C VAL A 78 -15.37 -0.86 25.50
N SER A 79 -15.67 0.40 25.74
CA SER A 79 -15.59 1.44 24.71
C SER A 79 -15.07 2.79 25.19
N VAL A 80 -14.41 3.52 24.30
CA VAL A 80 -14.03 4.92 24.47
C VAL A 80 -14.66 5.73 23.34
N VAL A 81 -15.41 6.77 23.69
CA VAL A 81 -15.99 7.74 22.75
C VAL A 81 -15.36 9.09 23.03
N ASN A 82 -14.44 9.50 22.17
CA ASN A 82 -13.66 10.73 22.34
C ASN A 82 -14.05 11.80 21.32
N SER A 83 -14.62 12.91 21.77
CA SER A 83 -14.75 14.16 21.01
C SER A 83 -13.88 15.29 21.59
N GLY A 84 -13.09 14.98 22.63
CA GLY A 84 -12.20 15.92 23.30
C GLY A 84 -10.73 15.57 23.06
N THR A 85 -9.93 15.59 24.12
CA THR A 85 -8.50 15.27 24.05
C THR A 85 -8.14 14.18 25.06
N ILE A 86 -7.52 13.10 24.63
CA ILE A 86 -6.89 12.10 25.50
C ILE A 86 -5.39 12.20 25.27
N THR A 87 -4.62 12.45 26.33
CA THR A 87 -3.18 12.70 26.21
C THR A 87 -2.38 11.96 27.26
N GLN A 88 -1.33 11.26 26.79
CA GLN A 88 -0.23 10.79 27.62
C GLN A 88 1.04 11.51 27.17
N THR A 89 1.69 12.27 28.04
CA THR A 89 2.85 13.08 27.64
C THR A 89 4.19 12.39 27.89
N ASN A 90 4.20 11.29 28.64
CA ASN A 90 5.41 10.55 28.93
C ASN A 90 6.00 9.91 27.66
N THR A 91 7.30 10.15 27.42
CA THR A 91 8.01 9.65 26.24
C THR A 91 8.80 8.37 26.49
N SER A 92 8.88 7.90 27.74
CA SER A 92 9.46 6.60 28.08
C SER A 92 8.66 5.46 27.46
N ASN A 93 9.30 4.29 27.33
CA ASN A 93 8.60 3.08 26.95
C ASN A 93 7.52 2.77 27.99
N GLY A 94 6.25 2.71 27.58
CA GLY A 94 5.10 2.50 28.48
C GLY A 94 4.12 3.67 28.54
N GLY A 95 4.44 4.82 27.94
CA GLY A 95 3.49 5.92 27.81
C GLY A 95 2.35 5.57 26.85
N HIS A 96 1.23 5.03 27.35
CA HIS A 96 0.03 4.76 26.53
C HIS A 96 -1.03 5.85 26.74
N ALA A 97 -1.63 6.38 25.65
CA ALA A 97 -2.81 7.23 25.82
C ALA A 97 -4.03 6.37 26.18
N ILE A 98 -4.22 5.24 25.49
CA ILE A 98 -5.26 4.24 25.79
C ILE A 98 -4.62 2.86 25.84
N LEU A 99 -4.88 2.14 26.93
CA LEU A 99 -4.57 0.72 27.09
C LEU A 99 -5.86 -0.09 27.19
N GLY A 100 -6.02 -1.08 26.32
CA GLY A 100 -7.12 -2.04 26.32
C GLY A 100 -6.62 -3.45 26.64
N GLU A 101 -7.40 -4.21 27.40
CA GLU A 101 -7.26 -5.64 27.63
C GLU A 101 -8.67 -6.26 27.67
N GLY A 102 -8.81 -7.48 27.15
CA GLY A 102 -10.09 -8.19 27.08
C GLY A 102 -10.69 -8.24 25.68
N ASP A 103 -11.82 -8.91 25.53
CA ASP A 103 -12.47 -9.09 24.23
C ASP A 103 -13.36 -7.90 23.91
N ILE A 104 -13.38 -7.47 22.63
CA ILE A 104 -14.24 -6.40 22.11
C ILE A 104 -13.92 -5.05 22.77
N VAL A 105 -12.83 -4.43 22.31
CA VAL A 105 -12.43 -3.07 22.71
C VAL A 105 -12.74 -2.10 21.57
N THR A 106 -13.65 -1.14 21.79
CA THR A 106 -14.05 -0.18 20.74
C THR A 106 -13.63 1.25 21.06
N ILE A 107 -12.80 1.85 20.21
CA ILE A 107 -12.37 3.25 20.31
C ILE A 107 -13.00 4.05 19.16
N VAL A 108 -13.84 5.03 19.49
CA VAL A 108 -14.42 5.98 18.55
C VAL A 108 -13.80 7.35 18.80
N ASN A 109 -13.04 7.85 17.84
CA ASN A 109 -12.34 9.11 17.93
C ASN A 109 -12.89 10.14 16.93
N ASP A 110 -13.46 11.22 17.46
CA ASP A 110 -13.88 12.45 16.78
C ASP A 110 -13.05 13.67 17.28
N GLY A 111 -12.04 13.42 18.11
CA GLY A 111 -11.18 14.45 18.70
C GLY A 111 -9.70 14.12 18.52
N THR A 112 -8.92 14.34 19.57
CA THR A 112 -7.47 14.09 19.58
C THR A 112 -7.13 13.01 20.58
N ILE A 113 -6.35 12.02 20.14
CA ILE A 113 -5.61 11.08 20.98
C ILE A 113 -4.12 11.31 20.68
N SER A 114 -3.32 11.57 21.71
CA SER A 114 -1.89 11.80 21.54
C SER A 114 -1.08 11.14 22.64
N SER A 115 0.03 10.51 22.29
CA SER A 115 0.93 9.90 23.25
C SER A 115 2.40 10.21 23.01
N GLY A 116 3.19 10.34 24.07
CA GLY A 116 4.64 10.44 24.01
C GLY A 116 5.33 9.12 23.62
N ASP A 117 4.61 7.99 23.65
CA ASP A 117 5.14 6.69 23.25
C ASP A 117 4.17 5.90 22.35
N ARG A 118 3.05 5.42 22.89
CA ARG A 118 2.03 4.65 22.14
C ARG A 118 0.64 5.26 22.28
N GLY A 119 -0.08 5.42 21.17
CA GLY A 119 -1.42 6.00 21.17
C GLY A 119 -2.43 5.05 21.81
N ILE A 120 -2.78 4.00 21.09
CA ILE A 120 -3.70 2.94 21.52
C ILE A 120 -2.93 1.61 21.51
N GLU A 121 -2.98 0.88 22.61
CA GLU A 121 -2.44 -0.48 22.69
C GLU A 121 -3.46 -1.47 23.22
N MET A 122 -3.52 -2.64 22.57
CA MET A 122 -4.09 -3.85 23.15
C MET A 122 -3.00 -4.71 23.76
N ASP A 123 -3.13 -5.00 25.05
CA ASP A 123 -2.25 -5.89 25.83
C ASP A 123 -2.98 -7.21 26.12
N GLY A 124 -3.44 -7.87 25.04
CA GLY A 124 -4.20 -9.11 25.08
C GLY A 124 -5.70 -8.94 24.86
N GLY A 125 -6.38 -10.07 24.62
CA GLY A 125 -7.80 -10.10 24.24
C GLY A 125 -7.98 -10.23 22.73
N SER A 126 -9.10 -9.75 22.20
CA SER A 126 -9.40 -9.83 20.76
C SER A 126 -10.35 -8.73 20.29
N ASP A 127 -10.45 -8.56 18.97
CA ASP A 127 -11.47 -7.70 18.34
C ASP A 127 -11.35 -6.21 18.74
N LEU A 128 -10.13 -5.66 18.72
CA LEU A 128 -9.93 -4.21 18.78
C LEU A 128 -10.60 -3.54 17.58
N THR A 129 -11.45 -2.55 17.82
CA THR A 129 -12.04 -1.70 16.78
C THR A 129 -11.65 -0.25 17.03
N VAL A 130 -10.94 0.38 16.09
CA VAL A 130 -10.63 1.82 16.14
C VAL A 130 -11.31 2.53 14.96
N LEU A 131 -12.16 3.52 15.27
CA LEU A 131 -12.84 4.38 14.31
C LEU A 131 -12.33 5.81 14.47
N ASN A 132 -11.48 6.28 13.56
CA ASN A 132 -10.94 7.63 13.55
C ASN A 132 -11.69 8.49 12.52
N ALA A 133 -12.52 9.42 12.98
CA ALA A 133 -13.38 10.24 12.15
C ALA A 133 -12.60 11.29 11.34
N ALA A 134 -13.25 11.85 10.31
CA ALA A 134 -12.67 12.92 9.52
C ALA A 134 -12.35 14.15 10.37
N GLY A 135 -11.12 14.65 10.28
CA GLY A 135 -10.62 15.75 11.09
C GLY A 135 -10.14 15.36 12.50
N ALA A 136 -10.35 14.11 12.92
CA ALA A 136 -9.82 13.57 14.16
C ALA A 136 -8.37 13.09 13.98
N THR A 137 -7.61 13.11 15.08
CA THR A 137 -6.18 12.78 15.07
C THR A 137 -5.83 11.72 16.11
N ILE A 138 -5.06 10.71 15.72
CA ILE A 138 -4.38 9.78 16.63
C ILE A 138 -2.89 9.93 16.36
N SER A 139 -2.11 10.31 17.38
CA SER A 139 -0.68 10.53 17.23
C SER A 139 0.12 9.86 18.34
N ALA A 140 1.29 9.35 18.01
CA ALA A 140 2.23 8.78 18.96
C ALA A 140 3.67 8.98 18.50
N ARG A 141 4.62 8.74 19.41
CA ARG A 141 6.03 8.70 19.02
C ARG A 141 6.39 7.43 18.27
N ARG A 142 6.07 6.24 18.81
CA ARG A 142 6.49 4.95 18.23
C ARG A 142 5.36 4.15 17.58
N GLN A 143 4.22 3.98 18.24
CA GLN A 143 3.07 3.28 17.64
C GLN A 143 1.78 4.04 17.89
N ALA A 144 1.10 4.49 16.83
CA ALA A 144 -0.18 5.16 17.01
C ALA A 144 -1.27 4.17 17.43
N ILE A 145 -1.29 2.98 16.81
CA ILE A 145 -2.15 1.86 17.18
C ILE A 145 -1.33 0.56 17.17
N ARG A 146 -1.43 -0.21 18.24
CA ARG A 146 -0.74 -1.51 18.38
C ARG A 146 -1.71 -2.60 18.85
N ALA A 147 -1.73 -3.71 18.12
CA ALA A 147 -2.32 -4.97 18.53
C ALA A 147 -1.25 -6.06 18.42
N GLY A 148 -0.93 -6.69 19.55
CA GLY A 148 0.10 -7.74 19.63
C GLY A 148 -0.29 -9.04 18.93
N THR A 149 0.63 -9.99 18.93
CA THR A 149 0.44 -11.35 18.38
C THR A 149 -0.66 -12.15 19.09
N ASP A 150 -1.05 -11.74 20.28
CA ASP A 150 -2.09 -12.31 21.12
C ASP A 150 -3.44 -11.59 20.99
N SER A 151 -3.54 -10.61 20.08
CA SER A 151 -4.70 -9.74 19.90
C SER A 151 -5.25 -9.83 18.46
N PRO A 152 -5.91 -10.94 18.07
CA PRO A 152 -6.41 -11.15 16.70
C PRO A 152 -7.55 -10.21 16.32
N ASN A 153 -7.80 -10.13 15.01
CA ASN A 153 -8.93 -9.43 14.39
C ASN A 153 -8.98 -7.91 14.68
N ALA A 154 -7.83 -7.25 14.78
CA ALA A 154 -7.80 -5.80 14.93
C ALA A 154 -8.39 -5.11 13.69
N PHE A 155 -9.36 -4.23 13.89
CA PHE A 155 -10.04 -3.45 12.86
C PHE A 155 -9.74 -1.96 13.05
N VAL A 156 -9.24 -1.30 12.00
CA VAL A 156 -8.98 0.15 11.99
C VAL A 156 -9.70 0.77 10.81
N SER A 157 -10.60 1.72 11.07
CA SER A 157 -11.20 2.59 10.05
C SER A 157 -10.75 4.02 10.27
N ASN A 158 -10.04 4.58 9.30
CA ASN A 158 -9.48 5.91 9.35
C ASN A 158 -10.07 6.82 8.26
N ALA A 159 -10.67 7.93 8.67
CA ALA A 159 -11.02 9.07 7.83
C ALA A 159 -10.30 10.36 8.23
N GLY A 160 -9.60 10.35 9.37
CA GLY A 160 -8.79 11.46 9.87
C GLY A 160 -7.29 11.25 9.61
N THR A 161 -6.48 11.62 10.59
CA THR A 161 -5.02 11.43 10.54
C THR A 161 -4.57 10.49 11.66
N ILE A 162 -3.81 9.45 11.29
CA ILE A 162 -3.08 8.59 12.22
C ILE A 162 -1.59 8.79 11.96
N THR A 163 -0.81 9.10 12.99
CA THR A 163 0.62 9.40 12.82
C THR A 163 1.48 8.79 13.91
N SER A 164 2.57 8.16 13.51
CA SER A 164 3.71 7.87 14.38
C SER A 164 4.93 8.64 13.87
N THR A 165 5.68 9.29 14.77
CA THR A 165 6.78 10.18 14.36
C THR A 165 8.14 9.50 14.23
N GLU A 166 8.34 8.40 14.97
CA GLU A 166 9.61 7.65 15.04
C GLU A 166 9.41 6.15 14.83
N GLY A 167 8.17 5.67 14.64
CA GLY A 167 7.91 4.26 14.43
C GLY A 167 6.72 4.03 13.53
N ARG A 168 6.17 2.82 13.61
CA ARG A 168 5.03 2.39 12.80
C ARG A 168 3.76 3.11 13.16
N ALA A 169 2.95 3.53 12.18
CA ALA A 169 1.64 4.10 12.49
C ALA A 169 0.74 3.01 13.06
N LEU A 170 0.66 1.87 12.36
CA LEU A 170 -0.12 0.70 12.75
C LEU A 170 0.80 -0.51 12.88
N GLN A 171 0.72 -1.21 14.00
CA GLN A 171 1.40 -2.49 14.22
C GLN A 171 0.37 -3.53 14.65
N LEU A 172 -0.02 -4.40 13.73
CA LEU A 172 -1.14 -5.33 13.84
C LEU A 172 -0.63 -6.77 13.63
N ARG A 173 0.00 -7.35 14.67
CA ARG A 173 0.85 -8.54 14.54
C ARG A 173 0.14 -9.89 14.70
N SER A 174 -1.19 -9.89 14.75
CA SER A 174 -1.98 -11.12 14.80
C SER A 174 -2.75 -11.31 13.50
N PHE A 175 -3.39 -12.46 13.34
CA PHE A 175 -4.17 -12.78 12.14
C PHE A 175 -5.45 -11.96 12.05
N GLY A 176 -5.92 -11.76 10.81
CA GLY A 176 -7.24 -11.24 10.52
C GLY A 176 -7.38 -9.72 10.70
N ALA A 177 -6.26 -8.99 10.75
CA ALA A 177 -6.30 -7.54 10.85
C ALA A 177 -6.93 -6.91 9.60
N SER A 178 -7.75 -5.87 9.78
CA SER A 178 -8.42 -5.15 8.71
C SER A 178 -8.23 -3.64 8.84
N VAL A 179 -7.80 -2.98 7.77
CA VAL A 179 -7.59 -1.53 7.72
C VAL A 179 -8.39 -0.92 6.57
N PHE A 180 -9.20 0.09 6.88
CA PHE A 180 -9.95 0.89 5.91
C PHE A 180 -9.49 2.34 6.02
N ASN A 181 -8.80 2.85 5.00
CA ASN A 181 -8.24 4.19 5.02
C ASN A 181 -8.88 5.08 3.96
N THR A 182 -9.47 6.20 4.38
CA THR A 182 -9.93 7.31 3.52
C THR A 182 -9.25 8.64 3.90
N GLY A 183 -8.44 8.63 4.97
CA GLY A 183 -7.68 9.78 5.45
C GLY A 183 -6.18 9.60 5.23
N GLU A 184 -5.38 10.00 6.23
CA GLU A 184 -3.91 9.89 6.21
C GLU A 184 -3.42 8.93 7.30
N ILE A 185 -2.51 8.03 6.95
CA ILE A 185 -1.75 7.18 7.87
C ILE A 185 -0.27 7.44 7.59
N ILE A 186 0.45 7.90 8.61
CA ILE A 186 1.83 8.41 8.47
C ILE A 186 2.75 7.72 9.48
N GLY A 187 3.82 7.08 9.02
CA GLY A 187 4.81 6.39 9.87
C GLY A 187 6.18 7.07 9.87
N GLY A 188 6.92 6.94 10.96
CA GLY A 188 8.34 7.26 11.05
C GLY A 188 9.27 6.07 10.76
N GLU A 189 8.68 4.88 10.65
CA GLU A 189 9.21 3.61 10.15
C GLU A 189 8.11 3.04 9.22
N GLU A 190 8.23 1.77 8.82
CA GLU A 190 7.17 0.90 8.27
C GLU A 190 5.77 1.40 8.68
N VAL A 191 4.98 1.94 7.74
CA VAL A 191 3.77 2.68 8.14
C VAL A 191 2.71 1.75 8.71
N ILE A 192 2.48 0.61 8.04
CA ILE A 192 1.58 -0.46 8.48
C ILE A 192 2.36 -1.77 8.47
N GLU A 193 2.50 -2.38 9.64
CA GLU A 193 3.00 -3.75 9.78
C GLU A 193 1.83 -4.67 10.15
N ALA A 194 1.55 -5.65 9.30
CA ALA A 194 0.54 -6.68 9.51
C ALA A 194 1.12 -8.09 9.28
N ARG A 195 0.28 -9.12 9.44
CA ARG A 195 0.66 -10.55 9.32
C ARG A 195 -0.33 -11.28 8.42
N GLY A 196 -0.52 -12.59 8.64
CA GLY A 196 -1.42 -13.42 7.83
C GLY A 196 -2.90 -12.99 7.93
N ASP A 197 -3.66 -13.30 6.89
CA ASP A 197 -5.07 -12.92 6.72
C ASP A 197 -5.32 -11.39 6.85
N PHE A 198 -4.36 -10.56 6.43
CA PHE A 198 -4.50 -9.12 6.44
C PHE A 198 -5.44 -8.63 5.33
N TYR A 199 -6.27 -7.63 5.63
CA TYR A 199 -7.07 -6.92 4.65
C TYR A 199 -6.83 -5.41 4.71
N LEU A 200 -6.54 -4.79 3.57
CA LEU A 200 -6.40 -3.35 3.42
C LEU A 200 -7.30 -2.83 2.30
N GLU A 201 -8.17 -1.88 2.60
CA GLU A 201 -8.81 -1.02 1.61
C GLU A 201 -8.33 0.42 1.79
N ASN A 202 -7.53 0.92 0.84
CA ASN A 202 -6.96 2.26 0.88
C ASN A 202 -7.55 3.15 -0.22
N SER A 203 -8.31 4.16 0.17
CA SER A 203 -8.73 5.29 -0.67
C SER A 203 -8.06 6.62 -0.26
N GLY A 204 -7.23 6.60 0.78
CA GLY A 204 -6.53 7.74 1.34
C GLY A 204 -5.05 7.77 0.96
N THR A 205 -4.20 8.25 1.88
CA THR A 205 -2.74 8.23 1.75
C THR A 205 -2.11 7.44 2.89
N ILE A 206 -1.19 6.54 2.54
CA ILE A 206 -0.31 5.81 3.45
C ILE A 206 1.12 6.15 3.03
N ARG A 207 1.90 6.78 3.91
CA ARG A 207 3.26 7.21 3.58
C ARG A 207 4.16 7.36 4.79
N LEU A 208 5.47 7.37 4.56
CA LEU A 208 6.42 7.83 5.56
C LEU A 208 6.24 9.32 5.85
N ILE A 209 6.62 9.74 7.06
CA ILE A 209 6.59 11.12 7.49
C ILE A 209 7.58 11.97 6.69
N ASP A 210 8.70 11.34 6.32
CA ASP A 210 9.82 11.90 5.57
C ASP A 210 10.36 10.82 4.63
N ASP A 211 10.28 11.06 3.31
CA ASP A 211 10.75 10.13 2.28
C ASP A 211 12.28 9.94 2.29
N SER A 212 13.03 10.68 3.11
CA SER A 212 14.48 10.50 3.31
C SER A 212 14.85 9.48 4.37
N ILE A 213 13.87 8.94 5.12
CA ILE A 213 14.09 7.79 5.99
C ILE A 213 14.32 6.60 5.06
N GLU A 214 15.50 5.99 5.10
CA GLU A 214 15.85 4.85 4.24
C GLU A 214 15.35 3.54 4.83
N ASP A 215 15.15 2.52 3.99
CA ASP A 215 14.91 1.12 4.43
C ASP A 215 13.56 0.91 5.14
N GLU A 216 12.51 1.64 4.73
CA GLU A 216 11.18 1.53 5.35
C GLU A 216 10.05 1.40 4.31
N ASP A 217 9.18 0.43 4.53
CA ASP A 217 8.04 0.17 3.67
C ASP A 217 6.83 1.04 4.02
N ALA A 218 5.93 1.25 3.07
CA ALA A 218 4.62 1.75 3.46
C ALA A 218 3.76 0.65 4.09
N VAL A 219 3.70 -0.54 3.51
CA VAL A 219 2.87 -1.63 4.02
C VAL A 219 3.64 -2.94 3.93
N GLN A 220 3.79 -3.62 5.06
CA GLN A 220 4.39 -4.95 5.12
C GLN A 220 3.39 -5.96 5.68
N PHE A 221 3.21 -7.10 5.01
CA PHE A 221 2.34 -8.18 5.49
C PHE A 221 2.67 -9.55 4.89
N ALA A 222 2.54 -10.60 5.70
CA ALA A 222 2.88 -11.95 5.27
C ALA A 222 1.91 -12.54 4.24
N GLY A 223 0.60 -12.31 4.43
CA GLY A 223 -0.42 -12.84 3.54
C GLY A 223 -1.76 -12.14 3.70
N GLY A 224 -2.45 -11.87 2.59
CA GLY A 224 -3.69 -11.11 2.66
C GLY A 224 -4.18 -10.55 1.33
N GLU A 225 -5.03 -9.53 1.44
CA GLU A 225 -5.61 -8.81 0.31
C GLU A 225 -5.47 -7.29 0.48
N VAL A 226 -4.94 -6.63 -0.55
CA VAL A 226 -4.86 -5.17 -0.65
C VAL A 226 -5.71 -4.67 -1.81
N GLN A 227 -6.63 -3.75 -1.51
CA GLN A 227 -7.45 -3.00 -2.46
C GLN A 227 -7.02 -1.53 -2.40
N ASN A 228 -6.17 -1.10 -3.33
CA ASN A 228 -5.65 0.27 -3.37
C ASN A 228 -6.36 1.12 -4.41
N PHE A 229 -7.06 2.15 -3.96
CA PHE A 229 -7.63 3.25 -4.75
C PHE A 229 -6.89 4.58 -4.53
N GLY A 230 -6.06 4.66 -3.47
CA GLY A 230 -5.35 5.85 -3.02
C GLY A 230 -3.84 5.78 -3.26
N GLN A 231 -3.06 6.29 -2.33
CA GLN A 231 -1.59 6.31 -2.40
C GLN A 231 -0.98 5.45 -1.29
N ILE A 232 0.01 4.64 -1.66
CA ILE A 232 0.87 3.85 -0.78
C ILE A 232 2.32 4.17 -1.19
N ILE A 233 3.10 4.79 -0.30
CA ILE A 233 4.41 5.35 -0.62
C ILE A 233 5.43 5.01 0.49
N GLY A 234 6.38 4.12 0.19
CA GLY A 234 7.53 3.82 1.06
C GLY A 234 8.84 4.37 0.52
N SER A 235 9.89 4.25 1.33
CA SER A 235 11.26 4.60 0.95
C SER A 235 12.08 3.42 0.51
N ASP A 236 11.82 2.25 1.10
CA ASP A 236 12.23 0.97 0.54
C ASP A 236 11.17 0.52 -0.46
N ASP A 237 10.09 -0.13 -0.01
CA ASP A 237 9.02 -0.60 -0.87
C ASP A 237 7.69 0.11 -0.65
N GLY A 238 6.90 0.20 -1.71
CA GLY A 238 5.50 0.58 -1.54
C GLY A 238 4.76 -0.49 -0.72
N ILE A 239 4.92 -1.75 -1.11
CA ILE A 239 4.39 -2.91 -0.40
C ILE A 239 5.45 -4.01 -0.36
N ASP A 240 5.69 -4.56 0.82
CA ASP A 240 6.43 -5.81 1.04
C ASP A 240 5.45 -6.93 1.41
N VAL A 241 5.54 -8.08 0.73
CA VAL A 241 4.56 -9.18 0.81
C VAL A 241 5.12 -10.56 0.48
N ASP A 242 4.65 -11.59 1.19
CA ASP A 242 5.03 -12.98 0.88
C ASP A 242 4.03 -13.65 -0.10
N GLU A 243 2.72 -13.54 0.17
CA GLU A 243 1.66 -14.14 -0.66
C GLU A 243 0.30 -13.39 -0.63
N GLY A 244 -0.61 -13.73 -1.55
CA GLY A 244 -2.00 -13.24 -1.51
C GLY A 244 -2.47 -12.51 -2.77
N LEU A 245 -3.17 -11.39 -2.60
CA LEU A 245 -3.76 -10.60 -3.68
C LEU A 245 -3.53 -9.10 -3.48
N ILE A 246 -2.99 -8.43 -4.50
CA ILE A 246 -2.90 -6.97 -4.56
C ILE A 246 -3.67 -6.49 -5.77
N VAL A 247 -4.63 -5.60 -5.56
CA VAL A 247 -5.37 -4.91 -6.61
C VAL A 247 -5.13 -3.41 -6.48
N ASN A 248 -4.38 -2.86 -7.43
CA ASN A 248 -4.17 -1.43 -7.56
C ASN A 248 -5.17 -0.88 -8.59
N HIS A 249 -6.23 -0.23 -8.13
CA HIS A 249 -7.31 0.28 -8.97
C HIS A 249 -6.90 1.49 -9.79
N ALA A 250 -7.74 1.84 -10.77
CA ALA A 250 -7.55 3.03 -11.58
C ALA A 250 -7.44 4.30 -10.70
N GLY A 251 -6.35 5.04 -10.88
CA GLY A 251 -6.02 6.22 -10.06
C GLY A 251 -5.23 5.92 -8.78
N GLY A 252 -5.11 4.64 -8.40
CA GLY A 252 -4.25 4.19 -7.31
C GLY A 252 -2.77 4.30 -7.67
N LEU A 253 -1.95 4.58 -6.65
CA LEU A 253 -0.50 4.64 -6.73
C LEU A 253 0.10 3.75 -5.63
N ILE A 254 1.00 2.85 -6.04
CA ILE A 254 1.92 2.13 -5.16
C ILE A 254 3.33 2.54 -5.58
N LYS A 255 4.13 3.06 -4.64
CA LYS A 255 5.40 3.66 -4.97
C LYS A 255 6.51 3.38 -3.96
N SER A 256 7.67 3.00 -4.47
CA SER A 256 8.96 3.14 -3.80
C SER A 256 9.65 4.43 -4.21
N THR A 257 10.10 5.20 -3.21
CA THR A 257 10.93 6.39 -3.41
C THR A 257 12.43 6.10 -3.43
N ALA A 258 12.83 4.83 -3.28
CA ALA A 258 14.21 4.39 -3.31
C ALA A 258 14.97 4.91 -4.57
N PRO A 259 16.29 5.10 -4.48
CA PRO A 259 17.13 5.42 -5.63
C PRO A 259 17.04 4.38 -6.75
N ASP A 260 17.04 4.83 -8.00
CA ASP A 260 16.88 3.98 -9.21
C ASP A 260 17.92 2.85 -9.35
N ALA A 261 19.04 2.91 -8.61
CA ALA A 261 20.11 1.92 -8.67
C ALA A 261 19.93 0.75 -7.68
N ASN A 262 18.94 0.83 -6.79
CA ASN A 262 18.68 -0.18 -5.78
C ASN A 262 17.80 -1.31 -6.32
N ASP A 263 17.66 -2.37 -5.52
CA ASP A 263 16.85 -3.55 -5.87
C ASP A 263 15.38 -3.44 -5.47
N ASN A 264 14.98 -2.35 -4.81
CA ASN A 264 13.65 -2.14 -4.26
C ASN A 264 12.55 -2.05 -5.33
N GLY A 265 11.32 -2.32 -4.92
CA GLY A 265 10.12 -2.42 -5.73
C GLY A 265 9.04 -1.41 -5.36
N GLY A 266 8.17 -1.07 -6.33
CA GLY A 266 6.84 -0.61 -5.95
C GLY A 266 6.14 -1.66 -5.08
N ILE A 267 6.30 -2.93 -5.48
CA ILE A 267 5.97 -4.12 -4.69
C ILE A 267 7.23 -5.00 -4.65
N ASP A 268 7.65 -5.44 -3.47
CA ASP A 268 8.65 -6.49 -3.28
C ASP A 268 8.01 -7.78 -2.77
N ILE A 269 8.65 -8.91 -3.07
CA ILE A 269 8.12 -10.24 -2.79
C ILE A 269 9.15 -11.09 -2.08
N ASP A 270 8.83 -11.50 -0.86
CA ASP A 270 9.72 -12.27 0.01
C ASP A 270 9.79 -13.76 -0.34
N GLU A 271 10.90 -14.39 0.03
CA GLU A 271 11.15 -15.81 -0.21
C GLU A 271 10.55 -16.75 0.84
N VAL A 272 10.16 -16.21 1.99
CA VAL A 272 9.62 -16.95 3.14
C VAL A 272 8.29 -16.37 3.56
N TYR A 273 7.30 -17.24 3.78
CA TYR A 273 6.09 -16.84 4.47
C TYR A 273 6.36 -16.75 5.98
N ASP A 274 6.28 -15.54 6.55
CA ASP A 274 6.49 -15.26 7.98
C ASP A 274 5.38 -14.39 8.59
N ASP A 275 4.30 -15.04 9.04
CA ASP A 275 3.26 -14.39 9.83
C ASP A 275 3.63 -14.16 11.31
N GLY A 276 4.87 -14.46 11.72
CA GLY A 276 5.37 -14.31 13.09
C GLY A 276 4.77 -15.27 14.12
N VAL A 277 3.88 -16.17 13.72
CA VAL A 277 3.15 -17.09 14.63
C VAL A 277 3.30 -18.54 14.19
N SER A 278 3.16 -18.81 12.90
CA SER A 278 3.29 -20.09 12.24
C SER A 278 4.75 -20.47 12.04
N ALA A 279 5.00 -21.75 11.71
CA ALA A 279 6.32 -22.17 11.27
C ALA A 279 6.60 -21.60 9.87
N LEU A 280 7.81 -21.07 9.68
CA LEU A 280 8.31 -20.61 8.38
C LEU A 280 8.10 -21.67 7.30
N ARG A 281 7.61 -21.23 6.14
CA ARG A 281 7.37 -22.07 4.96
C ARG A 281 7.62 -21.27 3.70
N ALA A 282 7.67 -21.95 2.55
CA ALA A 282 7.61 -21.23 1.27
C ALA A 282 6.24 -20.53 1.14
N PRO A 283 6.21 -19.30 0.60
CA PRO A 283 4.97 -18.68 0.15
C PRO A 283 4.30 -19.50 -0.94
N THR A 284 2.99 -19.35 -1.09
CA THR A 284 2.21 -20.05 -2.11
C THR A 284 2.25 -19.32 -3.44
N SER A 285 1.29 -18.46 -3.72
CA SER A 285 1.25 -17.64 -4.93
C SER A 285 0.77 -16.23 -4.61
N LEU A 286 1.30 -15.25 -5.35
CA LEU A 286 0.83 -13.88 -5.31
C LEU A 286 0.13 -13.54 -6.63
N THR A 287 -1.00 -12.84 -6.54
CA THR A 287 -1.67 -12.24 -7.69
C THR A 287 -1.64 -10.73 -7.59
N ILE A 288 -1.23 -10.05 -8.66
CA ILE A 288 -1.21 -8.59 -8.76
C ILE A 288 -2.09 -8.17 -9.94
N ILE A 289 -3.10 -7.33 -9.67
CA ILE A 289 -3.94 -6.71 -10.69
C ILE A 289 -3.69 -5.21 -10.64
N ASN A 290 -3.14 -4.64 -11.71
CA ASN A 290 -2.81 -3.23 -11.78
C ASN A 290 -3.62 -2.49 -12.85
N ASP A 291 -4.53 -1.63 -12.42
CA ASP A 291 -5.23 -0.62 -13.22
C ASP A 291 -4.69 0.80 -12.96
N GLY A 292 -3.90 0.98 -11.91
CA GLY A 292 -3.30 2.25 -11.49
C GLY A 292 -1.85 2.40 -11.95
N THR A 293 -1.01 2.94 -11.08
CA THR A 293 0.44 3.02 -11.27
C THR A 293 1.18 2.28 -10.16
N ILE A 294 2.13 1.43 -10.55
CA ILE A 294 3.12 0.83 -9.65
C ILE A 294 4.51 1.33 -10.11
N GLU A 295 5.25 1.96 -9.21
CA GLU A 295 6.52 2.63 -9.52
C GLU A 295 7.60 2.36 -8.46
N GLY A 296 8.82 2.12 -8.89
CA GLY A 296 9.99 2.01 -8.01
C GLY A 296 11.28 1.96 -8.83
N PRO A 297 12.45 1.68 -8.22
CA PRO A 297 13.62 1.24 -8.97
C PRO A 297 13.24 0.08 -9.91
N LYS A 298 12.46 -0.87 -9.38
CA LYS A 298 11.61 -1.78 -10.14
C LYS A 298 10.15 -1.52 -9.81
N ALA A 299 9.23 -1.81 -10.73
CA ALA A 299 7.80 -1.76 -10.39
C ALA A 299 7.43 -2.96 -9.51
N ILE A 300 7.89 -4.15 -9.89
CA ILE A 300 7.72 -5.38 -9.11
C ILE A 300 9.09 -6.05 -8.98
N ASN A 301 9.50 -6.31 -7.74
CA ASN A 301 10.72 -7.03 -7.39
C ASN A 301 10.39 -8.35 -6.68
N THR A 302 11.38 -9.23 -6.58
CA THR A 302 11.34 -10.46 -5.78
C THR A 302 12.70 -10.69 -5.13
N ASP A 303 12.72 -11.22 -3.92
CA ASP A 303 13.94 -11.73 -3.30
C ASP A 303 14.62 -12.78 -4.21
N PRO A 304 15.95 -12.76 -4.38
CA PRO A 304 16.67 -13.71 -5.24
C PRO A 304 16.47 -15.21 -4.92
N ALA A 305 16.04 -15.54 -3.71
CA ALA A 305 15.72 -16.89 -3.26
C ALA A 305 14.22 -17.23 -3.33
N ALA A 306 13.36 -16.31 -3.78
CA ALA A 306 11.94 -16.56 -3.98
C ALA A 306 11.68 -17.71 -4.96
N VAL A 307 10.68 -18.54 -4.63
CA VAL A 307 10.32 -19.76 -5.38
C VAL A 307 8.83 -19.87 -5.72
N SER A 308 8.00 -18.97 -5.21
CA SER A 308 6.56 -18.95 -5.46
C SER A 308 6.26 -18.54 -6.91
N SER A 309 5.04 -18.83 -7.36
CA SER A 309 4.55 -18.34 -8.66
C SER A 309 3.93 -16.96 -8.50
N LEU A 310 4.14 -16.10 -9.50
CA LEU A 310 3.55 -14.76 -9.57
C LEU A 310 2.60 -14.65 -10.77
N PHE A 311 1.40 -14.10 -10.54
CA PHE A 311 0.40 -13.85 -11.59
C PHE A 311 0.08 -12.35 -11.66
N VAL A 312 0.48 -11.69 -12.75
CA VAL A 312 0.27 -10.26 -12.94
C VAL A 312 -0.71 -10.00 -14.08
N THR A 313 -1.75 -9.20 -13.84
CA THR A 313 -2.57 -8.59 -14.89
C THR A 313 -2.35 -7.09 -14.86
N ASN A 314 -1.76 -6.53 -15.91
CA ASN A 314 -1.55 -5.11 -16.04
C ASN A 314 -2.50 -4.50 -17.08
N ARG A 315 -3.22 -3.47 -16.64
CA ARG A 315 -4.06 -2.58 -17.45
C ARG A 315 -3.76 -1.09 -17.18
N GLY A 316 -2.80 -0.81 -16.29
CA GLY A 316 -2.27 0.51 -15.96
C GLY A 316 -0.77 0.62 -16.24
N ILE A 317 -0.04 1.34 -15.39
CA ILE A 317 1.38 1.63 -15.58
C ILE A 317 2.24 0.79 -14.62
N LEU A 318 3.23 0.10 -15.17
CA LEU A 318 4.37 -0.46 -14.44
C LEU A 318 5.62 0.36 -14.79
N ASN A 319 6.17 1.09 -13.83
CA ASN A 319 7.30 1.99 -14.05
C ASN A 319 8.54 1.59 -13.25
N GLY A 320 9.47 0.89 -13.90
CA GLY A 320 10.78 0.55 -13.36
C GLY A 320 11.82 1.63 -13.69
N ARG A 321 12.02 2.57 -12.78
CA ARG A 321 12.90 3.74 -12.99
C ARG A 321 14.37 3.34 -13.20
N GLY A 322 14.80 2.21 -12.64
CA GLY A 322 16.13 1.61 -12.79
C GLY A 322 16.38 0.94 -14.14
N GLY A 323 15.38 0.91 -15.03
CA GLY A 323 15.46 0.27 -16.35
C GLY A 323 14.87 -1.13 -16.41
N THR A 324 14.53 -1.73 -15.27
CA THR A 324 13.80 -3.00 -15.17
C THR A 324 12.46 -2.76 -14.50
N ALA A 325 11.36 -3.07 -15.18
CA ALA A 325 10.00 -2.95 -14.64
C ALA A 325 9.65 -4.13 -13.73
N ILE A 326 9.95 -5.35 -14.14
CA ILE A 326 9.69 -6.57 -13.37
C ILE A 326 10.96 -7.41 -13.35
N ALA A 327 11.42 -7.80 -12.16
CA ALA A 327 12.52 -8.74 -12.00
C ALA A 327 12.10 -9.90 -11.11
N LEU A 328 11.90 -11.06 -11.72
CA LEU A 328 11.59 -12.30 -11.01
C LEU A 328 12.87 -13.11 -10.76
N ALA A 329 12.94 -13.75 -9.61
CA ALA A 329 14.08 -14.58 -9.21
C ALA A 329 14.25 -15.82 -10.10
N ALA A 330 15.50 -16.29 -10.20
CA ALA A 330 15.85 -17.45 -11.02
C ALA A 330 15.23 -18.77 -10.50
N GLY A 331 14.80 -18.80 -9.24
CA GLY A 331 14.17 -19.95 -8.58
C GLY A 331 12.64 -19.94 -8.62
N MET A 332 12.02 -18.90 -9.17
CA MET A 332 10.57 -18.74 -9.22
C MET A 332 9.89 -19.90 -9.93
N GLY A 333 8.66 -20.18 -9.51
CA GLY A 333 7.78 -21.12 -10.18
C GLY A 333 7.15 -20.51 -11.43
N ASP A 334 6.38 -21.33 -12.17
CA ASP A 334 5.66 -20.91 -13.38
C ASP A 334 4.83 -19.64 -13.12
N SER A 335 5.21 -18.54 -13.75
CA SER A 335 4.64 -17.21 -13.54
C SER A 335 3.98 -16.69 -14.82
N SER A 336 3.15 -15.67 -14.68
CA SER A 336 2.51 -15.05 -15.85
C SER A 336 2.35 -13.55 -15.74
N LEU A 337 2.44 -12.88 -16.89
CA LEU A 337 2.11 -11.48 -17.08
C LEU A 337 1.10 -11.36 -18.23
N GLU A 338 -0.09 -10.87 -17.93
CA GLU A 338 -1.07 -10.45 -18.93
C GLU A 338 -1.05 -8.93 -19.07
N LEU A 339 -0.84 -8.45 -20.29
CA LEU A 339 -0.93 -7.04 -20.65
C LEU A 339 -2.21 -6.82 -21.45
N ASP A 340 -3.09 -5.96 -20.95
CA ASP A 340 -4.37 -5.63 -21.60
C ASP A 340 -4.74 -4.15 -21.43
N GLY A 341 -5.71 -3.67 -22.20
CA GLY A 341 -6.25 -2.31 -22.10
C GLY A 341 -5.16 -1.22 -22.12
N GLY A 342 -5.20 -0.35 -21.10
CA GLY A 342 -4.28 0.79 -20.96
C GLY A 342 -2.88 0.44 -20.49
N SER A 343 -2.46 -0.84 -20.55
CA SER A 343 -1.16 -1.29 -20.08
C SER A 343 0.00 -0.50 -20.69
N GLU A 344 0.90 -0.01 -19.84
CA GLU A 344 2.20 0.56 -20.19
C GLU A 344 3.29 -0.03 -19.29
N VAL A 345 4.42 -0.46 -19.88
CA VAL A 345 5.55 -1.04 -19.16
C VAL A 345 6.83 -0.26 -19.45
N TYR A 346 7.36 0.45 -18.46
CA TYR A 346 8.61 1.20 -18.58
C TYR A 346 9.75 0.42 -17.93
N GLY A 347 10.53 -0.26 -18.77
CA GLY A 347 11.67 -1.09 -18.37
C GLY A 347 11.61 -2.52 -18.91
N ASP A 348 12.63 -3.30 -18.59
CA ASP A 348 12.73 -4.72 -18.90
C ASP A 348 11.79 -5.56 -18.01
N VAL A 349 11.30 -6.67 -18.55
CA VAL A 349 10.54 -7.69 -17.80
C VAL A 349 11.33 -8.98 -17.86
N ILE A 350 11.72 -9.50 -16.70
CA ILE A 350 12.57 -10.69 -16.56
C ILE A 350 11.82 -11.73 -15.73
N PHE A 351 11.46 -12.86 -16.33
CA PHE A 351 10.70 -13.93 -15.66
C PHE A 351 11.56 -14.89 -14.82
N GLY A 352 12.86 -14.97 -15.06
CA GLY A 352 13.76 -15.79 -14.26
C GLY A 352 13.67 -17.29 -14.56
N GLY A 353 13.07 -18.07 -13.66
CA GLY A 353 12.86 -19.51 -13.80
C GLY A 353 11.39 -19.88 -13.95
N GLY A 354 11.12 -21.16 -14.25
CA GLY A 354 9.74 -21.64 -14.48
C GLY A 354 9.41 -21.81 -15.96
N ASP A 355 8.23 -22.36 -16.24
CA ASP A 355 7.62 -22.39 -17.58
C ASP A 355 6.60 -21.24 -17.69
N ASP A 356 7.08 -20.05 -18.04
CA ASP A 356 6.33 -18.80 -17.90
C ASP A 356 5.42 -18.44 -19.08
N GLU A 357 4.45 -17.56 -18.84
CA GLU A 357 3.56 -17.02 -19.88
C GLU A 357 3.51 -15.48 -19.90
N LEU A 358 3.83 -14.90 -21.06
CA LEU A 358 3.52 -13.51 -21.38
C LEU A 358 2.32 -13.45 -22.33
N GLY A 359 1.18 -12.98 -21.83
CA GLY A 359 -0.02 -12.71 -22.62
C GLY A 359 -0.09 -11.24 -23.05
N ILE A 360 -0.19 -10.98 -24.35
CA ILE A 360 -0.46 -9.65 -24.91
C ILE A 360 -1.85 -9.68 -25.53
N MET A 361 -2.80 -9.09 -24.83
CA MET A 361 -4.21 -9.04 -25.23
C MET A 361 -4.48 -7.84 -26.16
N THR A 362 -5.36 -6.91 -25.76
CA THR A 362 -5.66 -5.72 -26.56
C THR A 362 -5.09 -4.50 -25.88
N ILE A 363 -3.95 -4.02 -26.36
CA ILE A 363 -3.28 -2.83 -25.82
C ILE A 363 -3.82 -1.59 -26.52
N THR A 364 -4.27 -0.61 -25.74
CA THR A 364 -4.87 0.66 -26.21
C THR A 364 -4.07 1.89 -25.80
N SER A 365 -2.97 1.73 -25.05
CA SER A 365 -2.06 2.81 -24.66
C SER A 365 -1.17 3.32 -25.79
N GLY A 366 -1.02 2.53 -26.87
CA GLY A 366 -0.05 2.80 -27.94
C GLY A 366 1.39 2.44 -27.58
N LEU A 367 1.63 1.87 -26.39
CA LEU A 367 2.94 1.43 -25.90
C LEU A 367 2.84 0.02 -25.34
N LEU A 368 3.62 -0.92 -25.87
CA LEU A 368 3.76 -2.24 -25.25
C LEU A 368 4.72 -2.19 -24.05
N GLY A 369 5.91 -1.65 -24.30
CA GLY A 369 6.89 -1.34 -23.28
C GLY A 369 8.16 -0.73 -23.87
N THR A 370 9.04 -0.20 -23.02
CA THR A 370 10.28 0.45 -23.45
C THR A 370 11.51 -0.47 -23.44
N GLY A 371 11.42 -1.61 -22.77
CA GLY A 371 12.49 -2.59 -22.60
C GLY A 371 12.31 -3.87 -23.41
N ILE A 372 12.97 -4.93 -22.94
CA ILE A 372 12.82 -6.30 -23.42
C ILE A 372 11.89 -7.11 -22.51
N PHE A 373 11.25 -8.13 -23.08
CA PHE A 373 10.60 -9.18 -22.32
C PHE A 373 11.46 -10.44 -22.41
N ASP A 374 11.97 -10.94 -21.29
CA ASP A 374 12.82 -12.12 -21.21
C ASP A 374 12.13 -13.21 -20.41
N GLY A 375 11.77 -14.31 -21.08
CA GLY A 375 11.20 -15.50 -20.43
C GLY A 375 12.19 -16.24 -19.53
N GLY A 376 13.49 -15.94 -19.59
CA GLY A 376 14.48 -16.60 -18.74
C GLY A 376 14.71 -18.07 -19.11
N THR A 377 14.83 -18.92 -18.10
CA THR A 377 14.99 -20.38 -18.28
C THR A 377 13.64 -21.07 -18.49
N GLY A 378 13.62 -22.39 -18.70
CA GLY A 378 12.36 -23.14 -18.90
C GLY A 378 11.72 -23.01 -20.29
N SER A 379 10.46 -23.42 -20.39
CA SER A 379 9.67 -23.54 -21.62
C SER A 379 8.61 -22.44 -21.72
N ASN A 380 9.06 -21.23 -22.01
CA ASN A 380 8.20 -20.05 -21.97
C ASN A 380 7.29 -19.89 -23.18
N THR A 381 6.12 -19.29 -22.94
CA THR A 381 5.06 -19.05 -23.90
C THR A 381 4.78 -17.55 -24.06
N LEU A 382 4.82 -17.09 -25.31
CA LEU A 382 4.37 -15.76 -25.69
C LEU A 382 3.01 -15.87 -26.40
N SER A 383 1.97 -15.33 -25.79
CA SER A 383 0.59 -15.43 -26.25
C SER A 383 0.07 -14.09 -26.75
N PHE A 384 -0.64 -14.10 -27.89
CA PHE A 384 -1.28 -12.92 -28.45
C PHE A 384 -2.79 -13.14 -28.59
N GLY A 385 -3.58 -12.18 -28.08
CA GLY A 385 -5.02 -12.11 -28.32
C GLY A 385 -5.36 -11.81 -29.79
N ALA A 386 -4.43 -11.21 -30.53
CA ALA A 386 -4.58 -10.91 -31.94
C ALA A 386 -4.37 -12.14 -32.85
N GLY A 387 -5.01 -12.12 -34.02
CA GLY A 387 -4.78 -13.10 -35.09
C GLY A 387 -3.57 -12.76 -35.95
N LEU A 388 -3.12 -13.72 -36.78
CA LEU A 388 -1.91 -13.59 -37.62
C LEU A 388 -1.93 -12.37 -38.56
N ALA A 389 -3.11 -11.94 -39.01
CA ALA A 389 -3.27 -10.78 -39.89
C ALA A 389 -2.95 -9.43 -39.22
N ALA A 390 -2.82 -9.38 -37.89
CA ALA A 390 -2.42 -8.17 -37.18
C ALA A 390 -0.91 -7.95 -37.19
N PHE A 391 -0.10 -8.94 -37.57
CA PHE A 391 1.35 -8.85 -37.55
C PHE A 391 1.89 -8.24 -38.84
N GLU A 392 2.76 -7.24 -38.69
CA GLU A 392 3.38 -6.50 -39.80
C GLU A 392 4.79 -6.99 -40.08
N SER A 393 5.54 -7.37 -39.04
CA SER A 393 6.89 -7.90 -39.20
C SER A 393 7.30 -8.82 -38.06
N ALA A 394 8.18 -9.76 -38.38
CA ALA A 394 8.85 -10.61 -37.43
C ALA A 394 10.31 -10.83 -37.84
N ARG A 395 11.22 -10.76 -36.87
CA ARG A 395 12.62 -11.08 -37.05
C ARG A 395 13.10 -11.97 -35.91
N LEU A 396 13.56 -13.17 -36.26
CA LEU A 396 14.17 -14.09 -35.32
C LEU A 396 15.69 -14.10 -35.52
N SER A 397 16.44 -13.94 -34.43
CA SER A 397 17.89 -14.05 -34.39
C SER A 397 18.32 -14.78 -33.12
N GLY A 398 18.64 -16.08 -33.24
CA GLY A 398 18.87 -16.92 -32.07
C GLY A 398 17.59 -17.10 -31.26
N ASN A 399 17.64 -16.77 -29.97
CA ASN A 399 16.50 -16.76 -29.04
C ASN A 399 15.76 -15.41 -28.99
N ARG A 400 16.18 -14.43 -29.81
CA ARG A 400 15.58 -13.09 -29.85
C ARG A 400 14.56 -12.97 -30.97
N LEU A 401 13.31 -12.76 -30.61
CA LEU A 401 12.19 -12.50 -31.50
C LEU A 401 11.78 -11.02 -31.41
N GLU A 402 11.94 -10.27 -32.49
CA GLU A 402 11.42 -8.91 -32.63
C GLU A 402 10.12 -8.96 -33.44
N LEU A 403 9.05 -8.34 -32.94
CA LEU A 403 7.75 -8.31 -33.59
C LEU A 403 7.22 -6.88 -33.71
N SER A 404 6.50 -6.61 -34.79
CA SER A 404 5.61 -5.46 -34.90
C SER A 404 4.21 -5.93 -35.28
N PHE A 405 3.20 -5.42 -34.60
CA PHE A 405 1.81 -5.84 -34.78
C PHE A 405 0.84 -4.72 -34.42
N LEU A 406 -0.35 -4.75 -35.02
CA LEU A 406 -1.43 -3.82 -34.72
C LEU A 406 -2.20 -4.29 -33.48
N SER A 407 -2.37 -3.40 -32.51
CA SER A 407 -3.23 -3.62 -31.33
C SER A 407 -3.90 -2.30 -30.94
N GLY A 408 -5.18 -2.32 -30.58
CA GLY A 408 -5.93 -1.11 -30.21
C GLY A 408 -6.06 -0.03 -31.28
N GLY A 409 -5.57 -0.27 -32.51
CA GLY A 409 -5.48 0.72 -33.59
C GLY A 409 -4.08 1.28 -33.82
N ASP A 410 -3.13 0.98 -32.93
CA ASP A 410 -1.74 1.42 -32.99
C ASP A 410 -0.80 0.31 -33.45
N LEU A 411 0.31 0.70 -34.09
CA LEU A 411 1.40 -0.20 -34.42
C LEU A 411 2.33 -0.32 -33.21
N LEU A 412 2.30 -1.47 -32.57
CA LEU A 412 3.18 -1.79 -31.45
C LEU A 412 4.40 -2.56 -31.92
N SER A 413 5.46 -2.50 -31.14
CA SER A 413 6.66 -3.31 -31.36
C SER A 413 7.23 -3.77 -30.03
N GLY A 414 7.84 -4.96 -30.03
CA GLY A 414 8.41 -5.58 -28.84
C GLY A 414 9.62 -6.44 -29.18
N THR A 415 10.51 -6.59 -28.21
CA THR A 415 11.63 -7.54 -28.24
C THR A 415 11.38 -8.61 -27.18
N PHE A 416 11.39 -9.86 -27.62
CA PHE A 416 11.10 -11.03 -26.80
C PHE A 416 12.30 -11.98 -26.81
N LEU A 417 12.82 -12.34 -25.64
CA LEU A 417 13.90 -13.30 -25.46
C LEU A 417 13.37 -14.57 -24.80
N ASN A 418 13.92 -15.71 -25.19
CA ASN A 418 13.69 -17.00 -24.52
C ASN A 418 12.24 -17.50 -24.50
N PHE A 419 11.41 -17.06 -25.45
CA PHE A 419 10.08 -17.63 -25.69
C PHE A 419 10.15 -18.72 -26.76
N GLY A 420 10.08 -19.99 -26.33
CA GLY A 420 10.13 -21.14 -27.23
C GLY A 420 8.81 -21.36 -27.98
N THR A 421 7.69 -21.07 -27.30
CA THR A 421 6.33 -21.22 -27.83
C THR A 421 5.72 -19.85 -28.09
N VAL A 422 5.07 -19.69 -29.25
CA VAL A 422 4.30 -18.50 -29.60
C VAL A 422 2.87 -18.92 -29.93
N VAL A 423 1.88 -18.29 -29.28
CA VAL A 423 0.45 -18.54 -29.50
C VAL A 423 -0.16 -17.33 -30.19
N ILE A 424 -0.75 -17.53 -31.37
CA ILE A 424 -1.39 -16.45 -32.17
C ILE A 424 -2.80 -16.91 -32.52
N GLY A 425 -3.82 -16.14 -32.10
CA GLY A 425 -5.23 -16.48 -32.36
C GLY A 425 -5.62 -17.88 -31.87
N GLY A 426 -5.00 -18.36 -30.79
CA GLY A 426 -5.23 -19.69 -30.20
C GLY A 426 -4.46 -20.85 -30.85
N ALA A 427 -3.71 -20.62 -31.94
CA ALA A 427 -2.83 -21.63 -32.54
C ALA A 427 -1.41 -21.52 -31.97
N ARG A 428 -0.77 -22.67 -31.67
CA ARG A 428 0.58 -22.73 -31.10
C ARG A 428 1.62 -22.98 -32.19
N TYR A 429 2.73 -22.26 -32.12
CA TYR A 429 3.86 -22.34 -33.02
C TYR A 429 5.17 -22.32 -32.22
N THR A 430 6.24 -22.87 -32.78
CA THR A 430 7.59 -22.48 -32.32
C THR A 430 7.88 -21.03 -32.74
N ALA A 431 8.80 -20.36 -32.05
CA ALA A 431 9.23 -19.01 -32.44
C ALA A 431 9.71 -18.94 -33.91
N SER A 432 10.36 -20.00 -34.41
CA SER A 432 10.81 -20.09 -35.79
C SER A 432 9.67 -20.19 -36.81
N GLU A 433 8.63 -20.96 -36.49
CA GLU A 433 7.44 -21.11 -37.33
C GLU A 433 6.62 -19.83 -37.35
N ALA A 434 6.42 -19.20 -36.18
CA ALA A 434 5.73 -17.93 -36.06
C ALA A 434 6.42 -16.84 -36.90
N ALA A 435 7.74 -16.69 -36.76
CA ALA A 435 8.50 -15.71 -37.53
C ALA A 435 8.44 -15.97 -39.04
N ALA A 436 8.53 -17.22 -39.48
CA ALA A 436 8.42 -17.59 -40.89
C ALA A 436 7.03 -17.30 -41.46
N LEU A 437 5.97 -17.58 -40.70
CA LEU A 437 4.58 -17.32 -41.10
C LEU A 437 4.31 -15.82 -41.23
N ILE A 438 4.76 -15.02 -40.26
CA ILE A 438 4.60 -13.56 -40.29
C ILE A 438 5.39 -12.95 -41.45
N ALA A 439 6.64 -13.38 -41.66
CA ALA A 439 7.46 -12.87 -42.76
C ALA A 439 6.92 -13.25 -44.15
N ALA A 440 6.18 -14.37 -44.25
CA ALA A 440 5.53 -14.81 -45.48
C ALA A 440 4.15 -14.18 -45.70
N ALA A 441 3.58 -13.51 -44.69
CA ALA A 441 2.29 -12.85 -44.81
C ALA A 441 2.38 -11.78 -45.92
N PRO A 442 1.47 -11.80 -46.92
CA PRO A 442 1.55 -10.88 -48.03
C PRO A 442 1.38 -9.45 -47.54
N VAL A 443 2.44 -8.66 -47.64
CA VAL A 443 2.38 -7.19 -47.49
C VAL A 443 1.22 -6.70 -48.36
N PRO A 444 0.23 -5.95 -47.83
CA PRO A 444 -0.81 -5.37 -48.64
C PRO A 444 -0.15 -4.59 -49.77
N LEU A 445 -0.27 -5.09 -51.00
CA LEU A 445 0.24 -4.40 -52.18
C LEU A 445 -0.26 -2.96 -52.09
N PRO A 446 0.61 -1.94 -52.19
CA PRO A 446 0.15 -0.57 -52.26
C PRO A 446 -0.94 -0.50 -53.34
N ALA A 447 -1.99 0.29 -53.10
CA ALA A 447 -3.07 0.55 -54.08
C ALA A 447 -2.56 1.00 -55.47
N GLY A 448 -1.25 1.19 -55.62
CA GLY A 448 -0.50 1.27 -56.87
C GLY A 448 -0.72 0.13 -57.85
N LEU A 449 -0.95 -1.14 -57.47
CA LEU A 449 -1.16 -2.20 -58.49
C LEU A 449 -2.53 -2.07 -59.20
N PRO A 450 -3.66 -1.85 -58.50
CA PRO A 450 -4.91 -1.46 -59.14
C PRO A 450 -4.81 -0.15 -59.93
N LEU A 451 -4.09 0.86 -59.44
CA LEU A 451 -3.86 2.15 -60.15
C LEU A 451 -2.99 2.00 -61.40
N LEU A 452 -1.98 1.13 -61.37
CA LEU A 452 -1.11 0.84 -62.51
C LEU A 452 -1.87 0.04 -63.58
N LEU A 453 -2.70 -0.92 -63.16
CA LEU A 453 -3.58 -1.68 -64.06
C LEU A 453 -4.69 -0.81 -64.65
N ALA A 454 -5.29 0.10 -63.86
CA ALA A 454 -6.25 1.08 -64.36
C ALA A 454 -5.59 2.09 -65.31
N GLY A 455 -4.36 2.54 -65.01
CA GLY A 455 -3.56 3.40 -65.88
C GLY A 455 -3.23 2.74 -67.22
N LEU A 456 -2.75 1.50 -67.21
CA LEU A 456 -2.45 0.73 -68.43
C LEU A 456 -3.71 0.42 -69.25
N GLY A 457 -4.84 0.11 -68.59
CA GLY A 457 -6.14 -0.06 -69.26
C GLY A 457 -6.65 1.24 -69.91
N GLY A 458 -6.46 2.37 -69.24
CA GLY A 458 -6.78 3.70 -69.77
C GLY A 458 -5.97 4.07 -71.01
N PHE A 459 -4.66 3.78 -71.02
CA PHE A 459 -3.82 4.00 -72.20
C PHE A 459 -4.14 3.03 -73.36
N GLY A 460 -4.56 1.80 -73.07
CA GLY A 460 -5.02 0.84 -74.08
C GLY A 460 -6.29 1.31 -74.81
N LEU A 461 -7.23 1.92 -74.09
CA LEU A 461 -8.47 2.46 -74.67
C LEU A 461 -8.23 3.73 -75.50
N LEU A 462 -7.30 4.60 -75.08
CA LEU A 462 -6.91 5.80 -75.84
C LEU A 462 -6.22 5.47 -77.18
N ARG A 463 -5.59 4.31 -77.32
CA ARG A 463 -5.00 3.85 -78.59
C ARG A 463 -6.03 3.31 -79.59
N ARG A 464 -7.26 3.04 -79.16
CA ARG A 464 -8.34 2.53 -80.02
C ARG A 464 -9.20 3.65 -80.63
N TRP A 465 -8.90 4.91 -80.29
CA TRP A 465 -9.61 6.13 -80.70
C TRP A 465 -8.72 7.06 -81.55
N ARG A 466 -7.68 6.52 -82.20
CA ARG A 466 -6.88 7.22 -83.22
C ARG A 466 -6.94 6.49 -84.55
#